data_AF-A0A972U4N9-F1
#
_entry.id   AF-A0A972U4N9-F1
#
_cell.length_a   1.000
_cell.length_b   1.000
_cell.length_c   1.000
_cell.angle_alpha   90.00
_cell.angle_beta   90.00
_cell.angle_gamma   90.00
#
_symmetry.space_group_name_H-M   'P 1'
#
loop_
_entity.id
_entity.type
_entity.pdbx_description
1 polymer ?
#
loop_
_entity_poly.entity_id
_entity_poly.type
_entity_poly.pdbx_seq_one_letter_code
_entity_poly.pdbx_strand_id
1 'polypeptide(L)'
;MEEVLFFHRASRTLLVTDLIQKFAPEDLSGPQRLLMRLDGLLGPDGSTPREWRLSFWNRRAARSAVQTALAWNPERVVLAHGPLVEEGGTAIVEGSLRWLKVMRTKRRTRWRFVLEGIEGVVLLTAALCTWPLSKRLVDNWGASAAELE
;
A
#
# COMPACT_ATOMS: atom_id res chain seq x y z
N MET A 1 15.98 18.46 10.82
CA MET A 1 15.15 18.64 9.62
C MET A 1 13.68 18.58 10.02
N GLU A 2 12.85 19.44 9.45
CA GLU A 2 11.39 19.41 9.56
C GLU A 2 10.82 19.44 8.14
N GLU A 3 9.82 18.61 7.86
CA GLU A 3 9.19 18.53 6.55
C GLU A 3 7.73 18.11 6.69
N VAL A 4 6.91 18.62 5.77
CA VAL A 4 5.48 18.32 5.67
C VAL A 4 5.22 17.58 4.36
N LEU A 5 4.56 16.43 4.46
CA LEU A 5 4.12 15.65 3.29
C LEU A 5 2.66 16.01 2.97
N PHE A 6 2.40 16.35 1.71
CA PHE A 6 1.03 16.63 1.25
C PHE A 6 0.50 15.48 0.40
N PHE A 7 -0.78 15.17 0.55
CA PHE A 7 -1.43 14.12 -0.23
C PHE A 7 -2.71 14.61 -0.89
N HIS A 8 -2.71 14.63 -2.22
CA HIS A 8 -3.89 14.92 -3.01
C HIS A 8 -4.67 13.63 -3.28
N ARG A 9 -5.82 13.49 -2.62
CA ARG A 9 -6.62 12.26 -2.59
C ARG A 9 -7.16 11.86 -3.96
N ALA A 10 -7.71 12.81 -4.73
CA ALA A 10 -8.39 12.51 -5.99
C ALA A 10 -7.44 11.91 -7.03
N SER A 11 -6.20 12.42 -7.12
CA SER A 11 -5.19 11.90 -8.05
C SER A 11 -4.27 10.84 -7.43
N ARG A 12 -4.44 10.52 -6.13
CA ARG A 12 -3.52 9.70 -5.32
C ARG A 12 -2.06 10.14 -5.45
N THR A 13 -1.82 11.45 -5.41
CA THR A 13 -0.48 12.04 -5.53
C THR A 13 0.06 12.43 -4.18
N LEU A 14 1.24 11.90 -3.82
CA LEU A 14 2.03 12.37 -2.70
C LEU A 14 3.02 13.44 -3.18
N LEU A 15 3.13 14.54 -2.45
CA LEU A 15 4.15 15.55 -2.66
C LEU A 15 5.19 15.41 -1.56
N VAL A 16 6.43 15.24 -1.95
CA VAL A 16 7.60 15.11 -1.08
C VAL A 16 8.65 16.11 -1.56
N THR A 17 9.22 16.90 -0.66
CA THR A 17 10.21 17.90 -1.07
C THR A 17 11.61 17.33 -0.88
N ASP A 18 12.19 17.61 0.26
CA ASP A 18 13.59 17.42 0.55
C ASP A 18 13.86 16.00 1.10
N LEU A 19 12.84 15.31 1.59
CA LEU A 19 12.99 13.99 2.19
C LEU A 19 13.52 12.95 1.20
N ILE A 20 13.20 13.12 -0.09
CA ILE A 20 13.59 12.20 -1.16
C ILE A 20 14.14 13.02 -2.31
N GLN A 21 15.43 12.84 -2.59
CA GLN A 21 16.09 13.46 -3.73
C GLN A 21 16.63 12.39 -4.68
N LYS A 22 16.31 12.53 -5.96
CA LYS A 22 16.66 11.63 -7.06
C LYS A 22 17.20 12.44 -8.23
N PHE A 23 18.46 12.87 -8.14
CA PHE A 23 19.10 13.64 -9.20
C PHE A 23 19.45 12.75 -10.40
N ALA A 24 19.16 13.25 -11.59
CA ALA A 24 19.58 12.65 -12.84
C ALA A 24 21.09 12.89 -13.02
N PRO A 25 21.92 11.84 -13.18
CA PRO A 25 23.36 12.00 -13.35
C PRO A 25 23.75 12.93 -14.51
N GLU A 26 22.97 12.90 -15.60
CA GLU A 26 23.10 13.71 -16.81
C GLU A 26 23.03 15.22 -16.55
N ASP A 27 22.30 15.65 -15.52
CA ASP A 27 22.14 17.07 -15.16
C ASP A 27 23.29 17.60 -14.27
N LEU A 28 24.24 16.74 -13.91
CA LEU A 28 25.30 17.04 -12.95
C LEU A 28 26.69 17.05 -13.58
N SER A 29 27.50 18.04 -13.21
CA SER A 29 28.94 18.06 -13.51
C SER A 29 29.68 16.91 -12.82
N GLY A 30 30.88 16.56 -13.31
CA GLY A 30 31.67 15.44 -12.78
C GLY A 30 31.85 15.44 -11.25
N PRO A 31 32.33 16.53 -10.64
CA PRO A 31 32.46 16.63 -9.18
C PRO A 31 31.12 16.55 -8.45
N GLN A 32 30.09 17.23 -8.94
CA GLN A 32 28.75 17.19 -8.34
C GLN A 32 28.17 15.77 -8.37
N ARG A 33 28.29 15.09 -9.52
CA ARG A 33 27.84 13.70 -9.68
C ARG A 33 28.54 12.78 -8.68
N LEU A 34 29.85 12.95 -8.46
CA LEU A 34 30.57 12.19 -7.46
C LEU A 34 30.02 12.44 -6.04
N LEU A 35 29.81 13.71 -5.67
CA LEU A 35 29.24 14.07 -4.36
C LEU A 35 27.84 13.48 -4.16
N MET A 36 26.93 13.68 -5.13
CA MET A 36 25.57 13.14 -5.09
C MET A 36 25.56 11.61 -5.07
N ARG A 37 26.51 10.96 -5.74
CA ARG A 37 26.68 9.50 -5.69
C ARG A 37 27.10 9.02 -4.31
N LEU A 38 28.10 9.69 -3.72
CA LEU A 38 28.59 9.36 -2.38
C LEU A 38 27.51 9.56 -1.34
N ASP A 39 26.65 10.55 -1.54
CA ASP A 39 25.52 10.80 -0.66
C ASP A 39 24.30 9.87 -0.95
N GLY A 40 24.28 9.21 -2.10
CA GLY A 40 23.24 8.24 -2.46
C GLY A 40 21.94 8.90 -2.93
N LEU A 41 22.08 10.00 -3.68
CA LEU A 41 20.99 10.81 -4.21
C LEU A 41 20.76 10.61 -5.72
N LEU A 42 21.60 9.80 -6.38
CA LEU A 42 21.55 9.63 -7.82
C LEU A 42 20.49 8.61 -8.27
N GLY A 43 19.78 8.97 -9.32
CA GLY A 43 18.96 8.07 -10.11
C GLY A 43 17.79 7.44 -9.34
N PRO A 44 17.29 6.29 -9.82
CA PRO A 44 16.12 5.62 -9.24
C PRO A 44 16.28 5.25 -7.76
N ASP A 45 17.51 5.07 -7.28
CA ASP A 45 17.82 4.70 -5.90
C ASP A 45 18.03 5.90 -4.96
N GLY A 46 17.91 7.13 -5.48
CA GLY A 46 18.04 8.35 -4.70
C GLY A 46 17.11 8.38 -3.48
N SER A 47 17.59 9.00 -2.40
CA SER A 47 17.04 8.84 -1.06
C SER A 47 17.14 10.18 -0.30
N THR A 48 16.95 10.14 1.02
CA THR A 48 17.27 11.27 1.88
C THR A 48 18.79 11.46 1.93
N PRO A 49 19.31 12.69 1.79
CA PRO A 49 20.73 13.01 1.98
C PRO A 49 21.29 12.44 3.28
N ARG A 50 22.48 11.82 3.25
CA ARG A 50 22.98 11.04 4.41
C ARG A 50 23.28 11.95 5.58
N GLU A 51 23.78 13.14 5.33
CA GLU A 51 23.99 14.18 6.32
C GLU A 51 22.65 14.57 7.00
N TRP A 52 21.55 14.61 6.25
CA TRP A 52 20.23 14.88 6.82
C TRP A 52 19.68 13.73 7.65
N ARG A 53 20.00 12.46 7.32
CA ARG A 53 19.62 11.29 8.14
C ARG A 53 20.16 11.38 9.57
N LEU A 54 21.26 12.08 9.77
CA LEU A 54 21.84 12.36 11.10
C LEU A 54 21.06 13.44 11.86
N SER A 55 20.42 14.37 11.14
CA SER A 55 19.60 15.45 11.72
C SER A 55 18.22 15.00 12.22
N PHE A 56 17.78 13.78 11.87
CA PHE A 56 16.53 13.19 12.37
C PHE A 56 16.69 12.70 13.81
N TRP A 57 16.60 13.62 14.76
CA TRP A 57 16.68 13.31 16.20
C TRP A 57 15.52 12.39 16.63
N ASN A 58 14.28 12.73 16.25
CA ASN A 58 13.10 11.93 16.55
C ASN A 58 12.75 10.96 15.42
N ARG A 59 13.54 9.89 15.27
CA ARG A 59 13.28 8.85 14.26
C ARG A 59 11.93 8.12 14.45
N ARG A 60 11.36 8.14 15.66
CA ARG A 60 10.04 7.54 15.91
C ARG A 60 8.94 8.36 15.25
N ALA A 61 8.96 9.69 15.41
CA ALA A 61 8.03 10.59 14.74
C ALA A 61 8.16 10.49 13.21
N ALA A 62 9.40 10.50 12.68
CA ALA A 62 9.64 10.32 11.26
C ALA A 62 9.07 9.00 10.71
N ARG A 63 9.31 7.88 11.41
CA ARG A 63 8.72 6.58 11.04
C ARG A 63 7.19 6.63 11.04
N SER A 64 6.57 7.25 12.04
CA SER A 64 5.11 7.37 12.12
C SER A 64 4.56 8.18 10.95
N ALA A 65 5.19 9.30 10.60
CA ALA A 65 4.79 10.13 9.46
C ALA A 65 4.89 9.36 8.14
N VAL A 66 6.01 8.64 7.92
CA VAL A 66 6.20 7.80 6.73
C VAL A 66 5.19 6.65 6.69
N GLN A 67 4.87 6.01 7.82
CA GLN A 67 3.83 4.98 7.87
C GLN A 67 2.46 5.52 7.46
N THR A 68 2.10 6.70 7.95
CA THR A 68 0.86 7.38 7.53
C THR A 68 0.87 7.69 6.04
N ALA A 69 2.00 8.21 5.52
CA ALA A 69 2.13 8.49 4.09
C ALA A 69 2.01 7.24 3.20
N LEU A 70 2.63 6.13 3.60
CA LEU A 70 2.51 4.85 2.90
C LEU A 70 1.08 4.28 3.00
N ALA A 71 0.38 4.49 4.12
CA ALA A 71 -1.00 4.05 4.30
C ALA A 71 -2.01 4.81 3.40
N TRP A 72 -1.67 6.02 2.95
CA TRP A 72 -2.45 6.71 1.91
C TRP A 72 -2.39 6.02 0.55
N ASN A 73 -1.46 5.07 0.38
CA ASN A 73 -1.28 4.28 -0.84
C ASN A 73 -1.16 5.20 -2.07
N PRO A 74 -0.15 6.09 -2.13
CA PRO A 74 0.04 6.96 -3.29
C PRO A 74 0.35 6.15 -4.56
N GLU A 75 -0.23 6.58 -5.66
CA GLU A 75 0.07 6.09 -7.01
C GLU A 75 1.16 6.94 -7.65
N ARG A 76 1.04 8.27 -7.48
CA ARG A 76 1.97 9.26 -8.01
C ARG A 76 2.80 9.90 -6.90
N VAL A 77 4.02 10.30 -7.23
CA VAL A 77 4.88 11.07 -6.32
C VAL A 77 5.50 12.25 -7.07
N VAL A 78 5.25 13.45 -6.58
CA VAL A 78 5.94 14.66 -7.03
C VAL A 78 7.11 14.89 -6.07
N LEU A 79 8.32 14.92 -6.62
CA LEU A 79 9.55 15.22 -5.90
C LEU A 79 9.99 16.64 -6.24
N ALA A 80 10.48 17.41 -5.25
CA ALA A 80 11.14 18.69 -5.54
C ALA A 80 12.44 18.50 -6.33
N HIS A 81 13.13 17.38 -6.06
CA HIS A 81 14.39 17.02 -6.69
C HIS A 81 14.29 15.62 -7.28
N GLY A 82 13.80 15.52 -8.52
CA GLY A 82 13.78 14.27 -9.26
C GLY A 82 12.62 14.18 -10.26
N PRO A 83 12.48 13.03 -10.94
CA PRO A 83 11.42 12.83 -11.89
C PRO A 83 10.05 12.72 -11.20
N LEU A 84 9.00 13.10 -11.93
CA LEU A 84 7.63 12.76 -11.56
C LEU A 84 7.47 11.23 -11.59
N VAL A 85 6.99 10.66 -10.49
CA VAL A 85 6.58 9.24 -10.45
C VAL A 85 5.11 9.17 -10.79
N GLU A 86 4.78 8.49 -11.88
CA GLU A 86 3.40 8.39 -12.37
C GLU A 86 2.65 7.15 -11.83
N GLU A 87 3.38 6.10 -11.47
CA GLU A 87 2.83 4.82 -11.02
C GLU A 87 3.67 4.21 -9.89
N GLY A 88 3.05 3.38 -9.05
CA GLY A 88 3.76 2.62 -8.03
C GLY A 88 4.40 3.49 -6.93
N GLY A 89 3.93 4.73 -6.74
CA GLY A 89 4.50 5.72 -5.83
C GLY A 89 4.80 5.21 -4.41
N THR A 90 3.93 4.34 -3.88
CA THR A 90 4.13 3.70 -2.57
C THR A 90 5.45 2.94 -2.50
N ALA A 91 5.80 2.16 -3.55
CA ALA A 91 7.04 1.40 -3.58
C ALA A 91 8.28 2.30 -3.69
N ILE A 92 8.17 3.40 -4.45
CA ILE A 92 9.25 4.39 -4.56
C ILE A 92 9.51 5.07 -3.21
N VAL A 93 8.47 5.48 -2.49
CA VAL A 93 8.61 6.11 -1.17
C VAL A 93 9.20 5.11 -0.17
N GLU A 94 8.72 3.86 -0.17
CA GLU A 94 9.24 2.80 0.71
C GLU A 94 10.74 2.53 0.45
N GLY A 95 11.13 2.35 -0.81
CA GLY A 95 12.53 2.10 -1.19
C GLY A 95 13.46 3.28 -0.87
N SER A 96 12.98 4.50 -1.09
CA SER A 96 13.73 5.74 -0.82
C SER A 96 13.91 5.99 0.67
N LEU A 97 12.96 5.58 1.51
CA LEU A 97 12.97 5.80 2.96
C LEU A 97 13.28 4.54 3.79
N ARG A 98 13.76 3.47 3.14
CA ARG A 98 14.10 2.20 3.79
C ARG A 98 15.06 2.32 4.98
N TRP A 99 15.90 3.36 4.97
CA TRP A 99 16.85 3.65 6.05
C TRP A 99 16.17 3.93 7.40
N LEU A 100 14.90 4.37 7.40
CA LEU A 100 14.11 4.58 8.63
C LEU A 100 13.63 3.26 9.25
N LYS A 101 13.75 2.12 8.55
CA LYS A 101 13.29 0.78 8.99
C LYS A 101 11.80 0.79 9.37
N VAL A 102 10.97 1.40 8.53
CA VAL A 102 9.51 1.40 8.69
C VAL A 102 8.99 -0.01 8.48
N MET A 103 8.17 -0.52 9.42
CA MET A 103 7.53 -1.83 9.26
C MET A 103 6.53 -1.78 8.10
N ARG A 104 6.57 -2.78 7.22
CA ARG A 104 5.55 -2.99 6.18
C ARG A 104 4.18 -3.12 6.84
N THR A 105 3.27 -2.21 6.52
CA THR A 105 1.86 -2.44 6.78
C THR A 105 1.43 -3.60 5.89
N LYS A 106 1.03 -4.74 6.47
CA LYS A 106 0.36 -5.78 5.68
C LYS A 106 -0.87 -5.12 5.07
N ARG A 107 -0.90 -4.95 3.74
CA ARG A 107 -2.13 -4.54 3.05
C ARG A 107 -3.22 -5.51 3.51
N ARG A 108 -4.23 -5.01 4.24
CA ARG A 108 -5.50 -5.73 4.33
C ARG A 108 -6.11 -5.60 2.94
N THR A 109 -5.80 -6.54 2.05
CA THR A 109 -6.59 -6.79 0.86
C THR A 109 -7.98 -7.22 1.34
N ARG A 110 -8.85 -6.24 1.61
CA ARG A 110 -10.28 -6.50 1.70
C ARG A 110 -10.74 -6.69 0.27
N TRP A 111 -10.69 -7.94 -0.20
CA TRP A 111 -11.43 -8.33 -1.39
C TRP A 111 -12.90 -8.01 -1.12
N ARG A 112 -13.37 -6.89 -1.66
CA ARG A 112 -14.80 -6.64 -1.81
C ARG A 112 -15.12 -7.23 -3.17
N PHE A 113 -15.57 -8.49 -3.19
CA PHE A 113 -16.24 -9.03 -4.36
C PHE A 113 -17.39 -8.07 -4.67
N VAL A 114 -17.20 -7.23 -5.68
CA VAL A 114 -18.28 -6.49 -6.30
C VAL A 114 -18.91 -7.51 -7.25
N LEU A 115 -19.88 -8.27 -6.73
CA LEU A 115 -20.86 -8.94 -7.57
C LEU A 115 -21.85 -7.84 -7.98
N GLU A 116 -21.49 -7.09 -9.01
CA GLU A 116 -22.45 -6.30 -9.77
C GLU A 116 -23.31 -7.27 -10.59
N GLY A 117 -24.63 -7.08 -10.47
CA GLY A 117 -25.63 -7.97 -10.99
C GLY A 117 -25.57 -8.11 -12.51
N ILE A 118 -25.70 -9.35 -12.95
CA ILE A 118 -26.31 -9.69 -14.23
C ILE A 118 -27.47 -10.60 -13.86
N GLU A 119 -28.68 -10.06 -13.93
CA GLU A 119 -29.91 -10.80 -13.77
C GLU A 119 -30.06 -11.82 -14.92
N GLY A 120 -30.41 -13.05 -14.56
CA GLY A 120 -31.26 -13.91 -15.36
C GLY A 120 -30.61 -14.72 -16.48
N VAL A 121 -30.12 -15.93 -16.17
CA VAL A 121 -30.54 -17.15 -16.89
C VAL A 121 -30.57 -18.31 -15.89
N VAL A 122 -31.77 -18.80 -15.65
CA VAL A 122 -32.11 -20.04 -14.92
C VAL A 122 -31.38 -21.22 -15.55
N LEU A 123 -30.74 -22.07 -14.73
CA LEU A 123 -30.50 -23.51 -14.89
C LEU A 123 -29.13 -23.92 -14.30
N LEU A 124 -29.06 -24.16 -12.99
CA LEU A 124 -28.28 -25.28 -12.43
C LEU A 124 -28.68 -25.60 -10.98
N THR A 125 -29.99 -25.69 -10.74
CA THR A 125 -30.57 -26.60 -9.76
C THR A 125 -30.30 -28.04 -10.21
N ALA A 126 -29.11 -28.59 -9.92
CA ALA A 126 -28.84 -30.05 -9.89
C ALA A 126 -27.35 -30.35 -9.64
N ALA A 127 -26.79 -30.07 -8.45
CA ALA A 127 -25.48 -30.65 -8.08
C ALA A 127 -25.14 -30.66 -6.57
N LEU A 128 -26.09 -30.45 -5.64
CA LEU A 128 -25.79 -30.48 -4.19
C LEU A 128 -26.76 -31.31 -3.33
N CYS A 129 -27.54 -32.22 -3.94
CA CYS A 129 -28.34 -33.17 -3.16
C CYS A 129 -28.28 -34.59 -3.73
N THR A 130 -27.12 -35.26 -3.62
CA THR A 130 -27.05 -36.73 -3.54
C THR A 130 -25.70 -37.20 -2.94
N TRP A 131 -25.75 -37.57 -1.64
CA TRP A 131 -25.10 -38.77 -1.04
C TRP A 131 -23.56 -38.75 -0.80
N PRO A 132 -22.98 -39.48 0.20
CA PRO A 132 -23.51 -40.48 1.17
C PRO A 132 -23.30 -40.06 2.67
N LEU A 133 -23.80 -40.69 3.74
CA LEU A 133 -24.53 -41.94 4.04
C LEU A 133 -25.08 -41.85 5.50
N SER A 134 -26.38 -42.11 5.69
CA SER A 134 -27.05 -43.02 6.66
C SER A 134 -26.54 -43.17 8.11
N LYS A 135 -27.31 -43.34 9.21
CA LYS A 135 -28.70 -43.67 9.53
C LYS A 135 -28.95 -43.13 10.95
N ARG A 136 -29.95 -42.26 11.19
CA ARG A 136 -30.48 -41.95 12.56
C ARG A 136 -31.65 -40.96 12.59
N LEU A 137 -32.33 -40.70 11.47
CA LEU A 137 -33.18 -39.51 11.30
C LEU A 137 -34.65 -39.80 10.94
N VAL A 138 -35.21 -40.96 11.29
CA VAL A 138 -36.63 -41.24 11.02
C VAL A 138 -37.46 -41.47 12.29
N ASP A 139 -36.87 -41.81 13.44
CA ASP A 139 -37.67 -42.28 14.58
C ASP A 139 -38.11 -41.19 15.59
N ASN A 140 -37.57 -39.96 15.54
CA ASN A 140 -37.83 -38.93 16.56
C ASN A 140 -38.58 -37.68 16.09
N TRP A 141 -39.00 -37.59 14.83
CA TRP A 141 -39.69 -36.40 14.30
C TRP A 141 -41.21 -36.62 14.09
N GLY A 142 -41.80 -37.49 14.92
CA GLY A 142 -43.23 -37.85 14.87
C GLY A 142 -44.02 -37.54 16.14
N ALA A 143 -43.50 -36.75 17.07
CA ALA A 143 -44.20 -36.44 18.33
C ALA A 143 -43.71 -35.13 18.96
N SER A 144 -44.15 -33.98 18.44
CA SER A 144 -44.36 -32.75 19.24
C SER A 144 -44.97 -31.67 18.35
N ALA A 145 -46.09 -31.08 18.79
CA ALA A 145 -46.81 -29.96 18.20
C ALA A 145 -47.64 -30.27 16.94
N ALA A 146 -48.55 -31.26 16.96
CA ALA A 146 -49.92 -31.02 17.45
C ALA A 146 -49.99 -30.29 18.79
N GLU A 147 -50.37 -29.00 18.76
CA GLU A 147 -51.23 -28.35 19.75
C GLU A 147 -51.38 -26.85 19.41
N LEU A 148 -52.62 -26.50 19.07
CA LEU A 148 -53.33 -25.27 19.43
C LEU A 148 -53.10 -23.99 18.59
N GLU A 149 -54.06 -23.80 17.69
CA GLU A 149 -54.83 -22.57 17.36
C GLU A 149 -54.12 -21.21 17.29
#